data_AF-A0A542Y3E9-F1
#
_entry.id   AF-A0A542Y3E9-F1
#
_cell.length_a   1.000
_cell.length_b   1.000
_cell.length_c   1.000
_cell.angle_alpha   90.00
_cell.angle_beta   90.00
_cell.angle_gamma   90.00
#
_symmetry.space_group_name_H-M   'P 1'
#
loop_
_entity.id
_entity.type
_entity.pdbx_description
1 polymer ?
#
loop_
_entity_poly.entity_id
_entity_poly.type
_entity_poly.pdbx_seq_one_letter_code
_entity_poly.pdbx_strand_id
1 'polypeptide(L)'
;MSDYEIGPDEIGVDNLGEDNFDAPSEPPHPVNWNLLSADDLEAEWLELNRWVDWLRVTYGLPASVVPPFWHHHPELVWELSALHLHWLCAYDPEQNGSAPFGWHRDFVDARQRLRDWVSASGTRLDRDRPTRQTTWPGEEQAPPVEDVVIEDRVEEFVEFVLAEVNKRRTQEDAFYSTLDSETGEAS
;
A
#
# COMPACT_ATOMS: atom_id res chain seq x y z
N MET A 1 -36.11 16.80 49.93
CA MET A 1 -36.16 17.19 48.50
C MET A 1 -34.83 17.81 48.14
N SER A 2 -33.99 17.06 47.46
CA SER A 2 -33.17 17.59 46.38
C SER A 2 -32.77 16.38 45.56
N ASP A 3 -33.64 16.02 44.62
CA ASP A 3 -33.28 15.13 43.52
C ASP A 3 -32.15 15.82 42.77
N TYR A 4 -30.95 15.23 42.79
CA TYR A 4 -29.86 15.67 41.94
C TYR A 4 -30.04 14.96 40.60
N GLU A 5 -30.84 15.58 39.72
CA GLU A 5 -30.93 15.17 38.32
C GLU A 5 -29.59 15.49 37.64
N ILE A 6 -28.87 14.45 37.22
CA ILE A 6 -27.72 14.57 36.32
C ILE A 6 -28.27 15.02 34.96
N GLY A 7 -28.02 16.28 34.61
CA GLY A 7 -28.33 16.82 33.29
C GLY A 7 -27.45 16.17 32.21
N PRO A 8 -27.89 16.17 30.94
CA PRO A 8 -27.17 15.53 29.82
C PRO A 8 -25.83 16.19 29.46
N ASP A 9 -25.41 17.23 30.19
CA ASP A 9 -24.20 18.02 29.90
C ASP A 9 -23.00 17.71 30.81
N GLU A 10 -23.07 16.69 31.68
CA GLU A 10 -21.93 16.24 32.52
C GLU A 10 -21.25 14.95 31.98
N ILE A 11 -21.21 14.75 30.66
CA ILE A 11 -20.21 13.86 30.07
C ILE A 11 -18.98 14.72 29.79
N GLY A 12 -18.08 14.79 30.76
CA GLY A 12 -16.76 15.39 30.57
C GLY A 12 -16.07 14.73 29.38
N VAL A 13 -15.97 15.48 28.28
CA VAL A 13 -15.31 15.05 27.03
C VAL A 13 -13.80 14.89 27.23
N ASP A 14 -13.29 15.26 28.40
CA ASP A 14 -11.87 15.25 28.79
C ASP A 14 -11.34 13.86 29.20
N ASN A 15 -12.11 12.78 29.02
CA ASN A 15 -11.69 11.43 29.44
C ASN A 15 -11.80 10.36 28.34
N LEU A 16 -11.83 10.78 27.07
CA LEU A 16 -11.56 9.89 25.94
C LEU A 16 -10.06 9.90 25.67
N GLY A 17 -9.37 8.95 26.31
CA GLY A 17 -8.04 8.44 25.96
C GLY A 17 -7.10 9.41 25.25
N GLU A 18 -6.23 10.05 26.02
CA GLU A 18 -4.91 10.50 25.54
C GLU A 18 -4.04 9.28 25.19
N ASP A 19 -4.51 8.40 24.31
CA ASP A 19 -3.70 7.35 23.72
C ASP A 19 -2.99 7.94 22.51
N ASN A 20 -1.80 8.49 22.78
CA ASN A 20 -0.65 8.45 21.89
C ASN A 20 -0.84 8.96 20.44
N PHE A 21 -1.29 10.20 20.27
CA PHE A 21 -1.30 10.91 18.97
C PHE A 21 -0.02 11.71 18.67
N ASP A 22 1.01 11.62 19.52
CA ASP A 22 2.22 12.46 19.44
C ASP A 22 3.50 11.68 19.12
N ALA A 23 3.37 10.53 18.45
CA ALA A 23 4.49 10.05 17.65
C ALA A 23 4.52 10.91 16.39
N PRO A 24 5.59 11.67 16.10
CA PRO A 24 5.71 12.30 14.80
C PRO A 24 5.65 11.19 13.76
N SER A 25 4.58 11.18 12.96
CA SER A 25 4.51 10.37 11.76
C SER A 25 5.79 10.64 10.98
N GLU A 26 6.52 9.57 10.66
CA GLU A 26 7.79 9.69 9.95
C GLU A 26 7.59 10.59 8.72
N PRO A 27 8.54 11.52 8.44
CA PRO A 27 8.39 12.39 7.29
C PRO A 27 8.13 11.55 6.03
N PRO A 28 7.18 11.96 5.18
CA PRO A 28 6.82 11.18 3.99
C PRO A 28 8.06 10.90 3.14
N HIS A 29 8.38 9.62 2.94
CA HIS A 29 9.58 9.18 2.22
C HIS A 29 9.24 8.28 1.02
N PRO A 30 10.13 8.23 0.00
CA PRO A 30 10.00 7.25 -1.07
C PRO A 30 10.02 5.82 -0.55
N VAL A 31 8.97 5.07 -0.87
CA VAL A 31 8.86 3.65 -0.55
C VAL A 31 9.59 2.83 -1.60
N ASN A 32 10.64 2.10 -1.19
CA ASN A 32 11.30 1.12 -2.04
C ASN A 32 10.94 -0.29 -1.59
N TRP A 33 9.90 -0.86 -2.20
CA TRP A 33 9.35 -2.19 -1.89
C TRP A 33 10.39 -3.33 -1.88
N ASN A 34 11.48 -3.18 -2.63
CA ASN A 34 12.54 -4.20 -2.67
C ASN A 34 13.43 -4.19 -1.41
N LEU A 35 13.49 -3.07 -0.67
CA LEU A 35 14.44 -2.86 0.43
C LEU A 35 13.80 -2.83 1.82
N LEU A 36 12.48 -2.90 1.91
CA LEU A 36 11.77 -2.87 3.20
C LEU A 36 12.11 -4.07 4.07
N SER A 37 12.19 -3.86 5.39
CA SER A 37 12.19 -4.98 6.33
C SER A 37 10.83 -5.69 6.29
N ALA A 38 10.73 -6.89 6.86
CA ALA A 38 9.44 -7.58 6.94
C ALA A 38 8.35 -6.77 7.66
N ASP A 39 8.72 -6.07 8.74
CA ASP A 39 7.77 -5.30 9.55
C ASP A 39 7.38 -3.98 8.83
N ASP A 40 8.35 -3.29 8.21
CA ASP A 40 8.06 -2.10 7.41
C ASP A 40 7.20 -2.45 6.18
N LEU A 41 7.46 -3.61 5.56
CA LEU A 41 6.69 -4.09 4.41
C LEU A 41 5.21 -4.27 4.76
N GLU A 42 4.90 -4.84 5.93
CA GLU A 42 3.53 -4.99 6.40
C GLU A 42 2.85 -3.63 6.60
N ALA A 43 3.52 -2.70 7.29
CA ALA A 43 3.01 -1.37 7.57
C ALA A 43 2.70 -0.59 6.27
N GLU A 44 3.64 -0.58 5.33
CA GLU A 44 3.53 0.10 4.05
C GLU A 44 2.41 -0.49 3.17
N TRP A 45 2.26 -1.81 3.14
CA TRP A 45 1.15 -2.45 2.42
C TRP A 45 -0.20 -2.04 2.98
N LEU A 46 -0.35 -2.07 4.31
CA LEU A 46 -1.60 -1.69 4.97
C LEU A 46 -1.92 -0.21 4.77
N GLU A 47 -0.92 0.66 4.84
CA GLU A 47 -1.08 2.09 4.61
C GLU A 47 -1.50 2.40 3.17
N LEU A 48 -0.77 1.84 2.19
CA LEU A 48 -1.11 2.04 0.80
C LEU A 48 -2.51 1.51 0.49
N ASN A 49 -2.89 0.35 1.03
CA ASN A 49 -4.22 -0.21 0.85
C ASN A 49 -5.34 0.69 1.39
N ARG A 50 -5.16 1.25 2.60
CA ARG A 50 -6.11 2.23 3.16
C ARG A 50 -6.24 3.45 2.26
N TRP A 51 -5.11 4.00 1.79
CA TRP A 51 -5.11 5.19 0.96
C TRP A 51 -5.71 4.94 -0.42
N VAL A 52 -5.43 3.80 -1.06
CA VAL A 52 -6.02 3.42 -2.34
C VAL A 52 -7.54 3.24 -2.23
N ASP A 53 -8.03 2.67 -1.12
CA ASP A 53 -9.46 2.56 -0.86
C ASP A 53 -10.12 3.94 -0.71
N TRP A 54 -9.48 4.86 0.03
CA TRP A 54 -9.91 6.24 0.11
C TRP A 54 -9.92 6.92 -1.28
N LEU A 55 -8.86 6.76 -2.07
CA LEU A 55 -8.71 7.39 -3.39
C LEU A 55 -9.82 6.92 -4.35
N ARG A 56 -10.06 5.61 -4.43
CA ARG A 56 -11.09 5.07 -5.34
C ARG A 56 -12.49 5.53 -4.97
N VAL A 57 -12.80 5.60 -3.66
CA VAL A 57 -14.14 5.98 -3.16
C VAL A 57 -14.33 7.49 -3.33
N THR A 58 -13.34 8.29 -2.95
CA THR A 58 -13.40 9.76 -3.00
C THR A 58 -13.54 10.30 -4.41
N TYR A 59 -12.80 9.72 -5.37
CA TYR A 59 -12.80 10.18 -6.76
C TYR A 59 -13.67 9.32 -7.70
N GLY A 60 -14.41 8.34 -7.17
CA GLY A 60 -15.29 7.47 -7.94
C GLY A 60 -14.55 6.71 -9.06
N LEU A 61 -13.37 6.16 -8.74
CA LEU A 61 -12.52 5.52 -9.74
C LEU A 61 -13.08 4.14 -10.13
N PRO A 62 -13.25 3.85 -11.43
CA PRO A 62 -13.67 2.53 -11.89
C PRO A 62 -12.50 1.54 -11.83
N ALA A 63 -12.82 0.24 -11.91
CA ALA A 63 -11.85 -0.85 -11.98
C ALA A 63 -10.87 -0.74 -13.17
N SER A 64 -11.22 0.04 -14.21
CA SER A 64 -10.31 0.33 -15.32
C SER A 64 -9.19 1.32 -14.98
N VAL A 65 -9.25 1.97 -13.82
CA VAL A 65 -8.19 2.86 -13.29
C VAL A 65 -7.52 2.21 -12.08
N VAL A 66 -8.31 1.72 -11.13
CA VAL A 66 -7.81 1.01 -9.94
C VAL A 66 -8.58 -0.30 -9.79
N PRO A 67 -8.01 -1.44 -10.22
CA PRO A 67 -8.66 -2.75 -10.15
C PRO A 67 -8.59 -3.34 -8.75
N PRO A 68 -9.41 -4.34 -8.40
CA PRO A 68 -9.41 -4.95 -7.06
C PRO A 68 -8.06 -5.56 -6.66
N PHE A 69 -7.35 -6.18 -7.62
CA PHE A 69 -6.06 -6.86 -7.43
C PHE A 69 -4.86 -5.99 -7.84
N TRP A 70 -4.96 -4.67 -7.68
CA TRP A 70 -3.85 -3.75 -7.99
C TRP A 70 -2.52 -4.13 -7.31
N HIS A 71 -2.57 -4.76 -6.14
CA HIS A 71 -1.40 -5.18 -5.36
C HIS A 71 -0.62 -6.35 -5.98
N HIS A 72 -1.20 -7.08 -6.93
CA HIS A 72 -0.51 -8.13 -7.71
C HIS A 72 0.35 -7.59 -8.85
N HIS A 73 0.20 -6.31 -9.18
CA HIS A 73 0.85 -5.68 -10.32
C HIS A 73 1.90 -4.68 -9.85
N PRO A 74 3.20 -5.02 -9.92
CA PRO A 74 4.26 -4.12 -9.47
C PRO A 74 4.17 -2.73 -10.11
N GLU A 75 3.82 -2.63 -11.39
CA GLU A 75 3.64 -1.35 -12.08
C GLU A 75 2.55 -0.47 -11.47
N LEU A 76 1.46 -1.06 -10.96
CA LEU A 76 0.41 -0.33 -10.25
C LEU A 76 0.88 0.04 -8.85
N VAL A 77 1.54 -0.88 -8.15
CA VAL A 77 2.10 -0.64 -6.81
C VAL A 77 3.06 0.55 -6.84
N TRP A 78 4.02 0.57 -7.75
CA TRP A 78 4.99 1.67 -7.87
C TRP A 78 4.33 3.02 -8.20
N GLU A 79 3.38 3.05 -9.15
CA GLU A 79 2.69 4.29 -9.53
C GLU A 79 1.79 4.80 -8.38
N LEU A 80 1.08 3.90 -7.69
CA LEU A 80 0.21 4.25 -6.56
C LEU A 80 1.02 4.72 -5.34
N SER A 81 2.15 4.08 -5.03
CA SER A 81 3.07 4.56 -3.98
C SER A 81 3.58 5.96 -4.27
N ALA A 82 4.01 6.23 -5.50
CA ALA A 82 4.49 7.56 -5.89
C ALA A 82 3.37 8.62 -5.80
N LEU A 83 2.16 8.28 -6.22
CA LEU A 83 1.01 9.17 -6.13
C LEU A 83 0.60 9.43 -4.66
N HIS A 84 0.67 8.41 -3.80
CA HIS A 84 0.43 8.54 -2.37
C HIS A 84 1.45 9.46 -1.72
N LEU A 85 2.74 9.26 -1.99
CA LEU A 85 3.80 10.14 -1.50
C LEU A 85 3.58 11.59 -1.95
N HIS A 86 3.24 11.80 -3.23
CA HIS A 86 2.95 13.13 -3.73
C HIS A 86 1.75 13.77 -3.00
N TRP A 87 0.72 12.97 -2.66
CA TRP A 87 -0.42 13.43 -1.88
C TRP A 87 0.01 13.87 -0.47
N LEU A 88 0.78 13.04 0.25
CA LEU A 88 1.30 13.37 1.58
C LEU A 88 2.10 14.67 1.55
N CYS A 89 3.03 14.80 0.60
CA CYS A 89 3.79 16.03 0.45
C CYS A 89 2.86 17.21 0.14
N ALA A 90 1.87 17.08 -0.74
CA ALA A 90 1.01 18.20 -1.13
C ALA A 90 0.12 18.73 0.02
N TYR A 91 -0.15 17.92 1.04
CA TYR A 91 -0.95 18.28 2.21
C TYR A 91 -0.11 18.47 3.49
N ASP A 92 1.22 18.51 3.37
CA ASP A 92 2.11 18.84 4.48
C ASP A 92 1.84 20.26 5.02
N PRO A 93 1.83 20.48 6.35
CA PRO A 93 1.54 21.79 6.95
C PRO A 93 2.48 22.92 6.51
N GLU A 94 3.72 22.60 6.14
CA GLU A 94 4.74 23.56 5.71
C GLU A 94 4.67 23.85 4.20
N GLN A 95 3.83 23.14 3.45
CA GLN A 95 3.68 23.37 2.02
C GLN A 95 2.81 24.58 1.67
N ASN A 96 3.05 25.08 0.46
CA ASN A 96 2.26 26.19 -0.07
C ASN A 96 0.78 25.78 -0.25
N GLY A 97 -0.15 26.70 0.01
CA GLY A 97 -1.59 26.42 -0.13
C GLY A 97 -2.07 26.07 -1.54
N SER A 98 -1.24 26.27 -2.57
CA SER A 98 -1.51 25.80 -3.94
C SER A 98 -1.04 24.38 -4.23
N ALA A 99 -0.29 23.74 -3.32
CA ALA A 99 0.25 22.39 -3.51
C ALA A 99 -0.83 21.33 -3.75
N PRO A 100 -1.98 21.34 -3.03
CA PRO A 100 -3.09 20.42 -3.34
C PRO A 100 -3.64 20.59 -4.76
N PHE A 101 -3.65 21.81 -5.28
CA PHE A 101 -4.07 22.06 -6.67
C PHE A 101 -3.04 21.51 -7.67
N GLY A 102 -1.74 21.65 -7.35
CA GLY A 102 -0.66 21.00 -8.10
C GLY A 102 -0.81 19.49 -8.17
N TRP A 103 -1.09 18.84 -7.04
CA TRP A 103 -1.34 17.40 -6.99
C TRP A 103 -2.51 16.98 -7.89
N HIS A 104 -3.62 17.73 -7.88
CA HIS A 104 -4.76 17.41 -8.75
C HIS A 104 -4.44 17.53 -10.24
N ARG A 105 -3.54 18.44 -10.62
CA ARG A 105 -3.07 18.55 -11.99
C ARG A 105 -2.30 17.30 -12.40
N ASP A 106 -1.36 16.86 -11.57
CA ASP A 106 -0.51 15.70 -11.86
C ASP A 106 -1.30 14.38 -11.74
N PHE A 107 -2.34 14.36 -10.91
CA PHE A 107 -3.27 13.23 -10.78
C PHE A 107 -4.01 12.94 -12.09
N VAL A 108 -4.24 13.92 -12.97
CA VAL A 108 -4.83 13.68 -14.29
C VAL A 108 -3.93 12.76 -15.12
N ASP A 109 -2.64 13.04 -15.15
CA ASP A 109 -1.66 12.26 -15.89
C ASP A 109 -1.44 10.88 -15.25
N ALA A 110 -1.40 10.82 -13.92
CA ALA A 110 -1.32 9.55 -13.18
C ALA A 110 -2.51 8.64 -13.49
N ARG A 111 -3.74 9.17 -13.54
CA ARG A 111 -4.93 8.39 -13.92
C ARG A 111 -4.84 7.83 -15.33
N GLN A 112 -4.20 8.54 -16.27
CA GLN A 112 -4.00 8.01 -17.61
C GLN A 112 -3.00 6.84 -17.59
N ARG A 113 -1.85 7.00 -16.92
CA ARG A 113 -0.88 5.90 -16.77
C ARG A 113 -1.47 4.68 -16.08
N LEU A 114 -2.26 4.88 -15.02
CA LEU A 114 -2.98 3.79 -14.36
C LEU A 114 -3.89 3.02 -15.32
N ARG A 115 -4.65 3.70 -16.19
CA ARG A 115 -5.45 3.01 -17.22
C ARG A 115 -4.60 2.22 -18.18
N ASP A 116 -3.47 2.77 -18.59
CA ASP A 116 -2.55 2.12 -19.52
C ASP A 116 -1.96 0.85 -18.87
N TRP A 117 -1.61 0.91 -17.57
CA TRP A 117 -1.17 -0.24 -16.78
C TRP A 117 -2.27 -1.28 -16.61
N VAL A 118 -3.48 -0.90 -16.23
CA VAL A 118 -4.62 -1.83 -16.14
C VAL A 118 -4.88 -2.49 -17.49
N SER A 119 -4.82 -1.74 -18.60
CA SER A 119 -5.03 -2.29 -19.94
C SER A 119 -3.92 -3.23 -20.39
N ALA A 120 -2.68 -3.02 -19.95
CA ALA A 120 -1.54 -3.89 -20.25
C ALA A 120 -1.50 -5.13 -19.33
N SER A 121 -1.99 -4.97 -18.10
CA SER A 121 -2.15 -6.04 -17.12
C SER A 121 -3.31 -6.96 -17.48
N GLY A 122 -3.34 -8.14 -16.88
CA GLY A 122 -4.44 -9.09 -17.08
C GLY A 122 -5.65 -8.87 -16.18
N THR A 123 -5.61 -7.85 -15.32
CA THR A 123 -6.55 -7.66 -14.23
C THR A 123 -7.92 -7.16 -14.67
N ARG A 124 -8.96 -7.62 -13.99
CA ARG A 124 -10.36 -7.23 -14.20
C ARG A 124 -11.08 -7.18 -12.86
N LEU A 125 -12.40 -6.96 -12.92
CA LEU A 125 -13.22 -6.91 -11.72
C LEU A 125 -13.36 -8.27 -11.02
N ASP A 126 -13.48 -9.36 -11.80
CA ASP A 126 -13.83 -10.71 -11.33
C ASP A 126 -12.68 -11.72 -11.44
N ARG A 127 -11.60 -11.35 -12.13
CA ARG A 127 -10.48 -12.23 -12.41
C ARG A 127 -9.20 -11.43 -12.55
N ASP A 128 -8.09 -12.10 -12.30
CA ASP A 128 -6.77 -11.54 -12.43
C ASP A 128 -5.81 -12.50 -13.14
N ARG A 129 -4.75 -11.95 -13.73
CA ARG A 129 -3.55 -12.72 -14.04
C ARG A 129 -2.33 -11.80 -14.03
N PRO A 130 -1.13 -12.32 -13.71
CA PRO A 130 0.11 -11.58 -13.81
C PRO A 130 0.31 -10.86 -15.14
N THR A 131 0.95 -9.69 -15.08
CA THR A 131 1.29 -8.88 -16.25
C THR A 131 2.23 -9.68 -17.17
N ARG A 132 1.88 -9.71 -18.47
CA ARG A 132 2.63 -10.50 -19.45
C ARG A 132 4.00 -9.88 -19.69
N GLN A 133 5.03 -10.67 -19.44
CA GLN A 133 6.40 -10.32 -19.81
C GLN A 133 6.72 -10.89 -21.20
N THR A 134 7.36 -10.06 -22.03
CA THR A 134 7.83 -10.52 -23.34
C THR A 134 9.15 -11.27 -23.15
N THR A 135 9.19 -12.54 -23.52
CA THR A 135 10.43 -13.34 -23.52
C THR A 135 11.40 -12.79 -24.56
N TRP A 136 12.61 -12.44 -24.14
CA TRP A 136 13.65 -11.96 -25.06
C TRP A 136 14.38 -13.13 -25.75
N PRO A 137 15.05 -12.91 -26.88
CA PRO A 137 15.81 -13.96 -27.56
C PRO A 137 16.87 -14.57 -26.63
N GLY A 138 16.78 -15.89 -26.41
CA GLY A 138 17.70 -16.64 -25.55
C GLY A 138 17.16 -16.89 -24.13
N GLU A 139 16.05 -16.27 -23.75
CA GLU A 139 15.37 -16.57 -22.50
C GLU A 139 14.46 -17.79 -22.63
N GLU A 140 14.27 -18.51 -21.53
CA GLU A 140 13.29 -19.58 -21.45
C GLU A 140 11.87 -18.99 -21.49
N GLN A 141 10.98 -19.62 -22.26
CA GLN A 141 9.60 -19.17 -22.34
C GLN A 141 8.91 -19.37 -20.98
N ALA A 142 8.24 -18.32 -20.51
CA ALA A 142 7.45 -18.41 -19.30
C ALA A 142 6.32 -19.45 -19.46
N PRO A 143 5.95 -20.16 -18.38
CA PRO A 143 4.82 -21.07 -18.42
C PRO A 143 3.52 -20.33 -18.78
N PRO A 144 2.52 -21.02 -19.36
CA PRO A 144 1.21 -20.45 -19.58
C PRO A 144 0.62 -19.92 -18.28
N VAL A 145 0.11 -18.69 -18.31
CA VAL A 145 -0.53 -18.04 -17.17
C VAL A 145 -2.05 -18.22 -17.27
N GLU A 146 -2.66 -18.72 -16.21
CA GLU A 146 -4.12 -18.88 -16.08
C GLU A 146 -4.75 -17.70 -15.33
N ASP A 147 -6.02 -17.43 -15.64
CA ASP A 147 -6.79 -16.40 -14.92
C ASP A 147 -7.23 -16.97 -13.55
N VAL A 148 -6.99 -16.21 -12.49
CA VAL A 148 -7.43 -16.49 -11.11
C VAL A 148 -8.73 -15.74 -10.85
N VAL A 149 -9.72 -16.39 -10.22
CA VAL A 149 -10.99 -15.74 -9.84
C VAL A 149 -10.83 -14.94 -8.56
N ILE A 150 -11.42 -13.75 -8.52
CA ILE A 150 -11.45 -12.88 -7.34
C ILE A 150 -12.74 -13.17 -6.56
N GLU A 151 -12.67 -14.03 -5.55
CA GLU A 151 -13.83 -14.38 -4.71
C GLU A 151 -14.05 -13.38 -3.56
N ASP A 152 -13.03 -13.20 -2.72
CA ASP A 152 -13.01 -12.20 -1.65
C ASP A 152 -11.69 -11.42 -1.70
N ARG A 153 -11.77 -10.16 -2.12
CA ARG A 153 -10.61 -9.28 -2.24
C ARG A 153 -9.98 -8.93 -0.90
N VAL A 154 -10.77 -8.86 0.17
CA VAL A 154 -10.26 -8.46 1.48
C VAL A 154 -9.46 -9.61 2.08
N GLU A 155 -10.02 -10.81 2.06
CA GLU A 155 -9.32 -12.03 2.51
C GLU A 155 -8.05 -12.24 1.70
N GLU A 156 -8.14 -12.17 0.36
CA GLU A 156 -6.98 -12.37 -0.51
C GLU A 156 -5.87 -11.34 -0.24
N PHE A 157 -6.21 -10.07 -0.05
CA PHE A 157 -5.20 -9.05 0.27
C PHE A 157 -4.46 -9.36 1.58
N VAL A 158 -5.16 -9.85 2.60
CA VAL A 158 -4.55 -10.23 3.88
C VAL A 158 -3.61 -11.42 3.68
N GLU A 159 -4.04 -12.44 2.95
CA GLU A 159 -3.21 -13.61 2.64
C GLU A 159 -1.96 -13.22 1.85
N PHE A 160 -2.10 -12.33 0.86
CA PHE A 160 -0.98 -11.80 0.07
C PHE A 160 0.06 -11.09 0.93
N VAL A 161 -0.36 -10.17 1.80
CA VAL A 161 0.56 -9.43 2.67
C VAL A 161 1.28 -10.39 3.62
N LEU A 162 0.55 -11.32 4.24
CA LEU A 162 1.16 -12.34 5.12
C LEU A 162 2.19 -13.19 4.37
N ALA A 163 1.91 -13.57 3.12
CA ALA A 163 2.84 -14.34 2.30
C ALA A 163 4.12 -13.55 1.99
N GLU A 164 4.00 -12.28 1.56
CA GLU A 164 5.17 -11.45 1.24
C GLU A 164 5.99 -11.09 2.48
N VAL A 165 5.36 -10.83 3.63
CA VAL A 165 6.04 -10.62 4.92
C VAL A 165 6.81 -11.87 5.35
N ASN A 166 6.18 -13.05 5.30
CA ASN A 166 6.85 -14.30 5.67
C ASN A 166 8.03 -14.63 4.75
N LYS A 167 7.89 -14.34 3.45
CA LYS A 167 8.97 -14.46 2.48
C LYS A 167 10.12 -13.51 2.83
N ARG A 168 9.82 -12.27 3.21
CA ARG A 168 10.83 -11.28 3.64
C ARG A 168 11.55 -11.73 4.92
N ARG A 169 10.81 -12.17 5.94
CA ARG A 169 11.39 -12.71 7.19
C ARG A 169 12.34 -13.87 6.92
N THR A 170 11.93 -14.81 6.05
CA THR A 170 12.78 -15.95 5.69
C THR A 170 14.07 -15.51 4.98
N GLN A 171 14.01 -14.48 4.13
CA GLN A 171 15.19 -13.92 3.47
C GLN A 171 16.13 -13.22 4.46
N GLU A 172 15.58 -12.49 5.42
CA GLU A 172 16.33 -11.83 6.50
C GLU A 172 17.01 -12.85 7.41
N ASP A 173 16.26 -13.86 7.89
CA ASP A 173 16.79 -14.94 8.72
C ASP A 173 17.92 -15.69 8.02
N ALA A 174 17.76 -15.98 6.73
CA ALA A 174 18.80 -16.62 5.92
C ALA A 174 20.05 -15.73 5.81
N PHE A 175 19.87 -14.42 5.61
CA PHE A 175 20.97 -13.46 5.54
C PHE A 175 21.75 -13.38 6.87
N TYR A 176 21.07 -13.23 8.00
CA TYR A 176 21.71 -13.21 9.32
C TYR A 176 22.43 -14.53 9.63
N SER A 177 21.80 -15.67 9.31
CA SER A 177 22.44 -16.98 9.48
C SER A 177 23.72 -17.13 8.65
N THR A 178 23.77 -16.56 7.44
CA THR A 178 25.02 -16.56 6.65
C THR A 178 26.10 -15.67 7.24
N LEU A 179 25.75 -14.49 7.77
CA LEU A 179 26.69 -13.58 8.40
C LEU A 179 27.33 -14.19 9.65
N ASP A 180 26.52 -14.80 10.53
CA ASP A 180 27.02 -15.48 11.74
C ASP A 180 27.98 -16.64 11.42
N SER A 181 27.80 -17.30 10.27
CA SER A 181 28.70 -18.36 9.82
C SER A 181 30.03 -17.83 9.26
N GLU A 182 30.07 -16.59 8.75
CA GLU A 182 31.25 -15.94 8.20
C GLU A 182 32.07 -15.16 9.25
N THR A 183 31.43 -14.59 10.27
CA THR A 183 32.12 -13.82 11.33
C THR A 183 32.88 -14.70 12.32
N GLY A 184 32.67 -16.01 12.32
CA GLY A 184 33.55 -16.95 13.01
C GLY A 184 33.82 -16.61 14.47
N GLU A 185 32.79 -16.27 15.25
CA GLU A 185 32.91 -16.37 16.71
C GLU A 185 32.95 -17.87 17.07
N ALA A 186 34.17 -18.42 16.99
CA ALA A 186 34.52 -19.64 17.68
C ALA A 186 34.24 -19.44 19.17
N SER A 187 33.27 -20.19 19.67
CA SER A 187 32.96 -20.31 21.11
C SER A 187 34.18 -20.70 21.94
#